data_AF-A0A6V7RX95-F1
#
_entry.id   AF-A0A6V7RX95-F1
#
_cell.length_a   1.000
_cell.length_b   1.000
_cell.length_c   1.000
_cell.angle_alpha   90.00
_cell.angle_beta   90.00
_cell.angle_gamma   90.00
#
_symmetry.space_group_name_H-M   'P 1'
#
loop_
_entity.id
_entity.type
_entity.pdbx_description
1 polymer ?
#
loop_
_entity_poly.entity_id
_entity_poly.type
_entity_poly.pdbx_seq_one_letter_code
_entity_poly.pdbx_strand_id
1 'polypeptide(L)'
;MSMFLNIVILFDAASVAFLLITFLMLTFNEESIEISKAHKENGKKPLILSILLYAAILLLLFIYKAYKSKRKLYNKYFFKKKDSPKYVQLPSTYYSSNDECEQYELNKI
;
A
#
# COMPACT_ATOMS: atom_id res chain seq x y z
N MET A 1 -1.20 -9.13 -2.25
CA MET A 1 -1.22 -8.16 -1.14
C MET A 1 -1.15 -8.98 0.13
N SER A 2 -0.39 -8.59 1.16
CA SER A 2 -0.48 -9.34 2.42
C SER A 2 -1.89 -9.11 2.98
N MET A 3 -2.67 -10.17 3.20
CA MET A 3 -4.02 -10.12 3.78
C MET A 3 -4.02 -9.30 5.07
N PHE A 4 -2.93 -9.40 5.84
CA PHE A 4 -2.65 -8.61 7.03
C PHE A 4 -2.79 -7.10 6.84
N LEU A 5 -2.21 -6.51 5.78
CA LEU A 5 -2.27 -5.06 5.57
C LEU A 5 -3.71 -4.58 5.30
N ASN A 6 -4.50 -5.39 4.59
CA ASN A 6 -5.90 -5.05 4.34
C ASN A 6 -6.72 -5.15 5.63
N ILE A 7 -6.44 -6.13 6.50
CA ILE A 7 -7.08 -6.26 7.82
C ILE A 7 -6.76 -5.04 8.69
N VAL A 8 -5.49 -4.61 8.74
CA VAL A 8 -5.08 -3.42 9.50
C VAL A 8 -5.81 -2.16 9.02
N ILE A 9 -5.87 -1.94 7.69
CA ILE A 9 -6.61 -0.80 7.12
C ILE A 9 -8.10 -0.86 7.47
N LEU A 10 -8.70 -2.06 7.47
CA LEU A 10 -10.11 -2.24 7.79
C LEU A 10 -10.40 -1.89 9.26
N PHE A 11 -9.58 -2.38 10.19
CA PHE A 11 -9.70 -2.07 11.62
C PHE A 11 -9.51 -0.58 11.90
N ASP A 12 -8.51 0.03 11.27
CA ASP A 12 -8.22 1.45 11.43
C ASP A 12 -9.38 2.32 10.89
N ALA A 13 -9.90 1.99 9.71
CA ALA A 13 -11.07 2.66 9.13
C ALA A 13 -12.33 2.50 10.00
N ALA A 14 -12.58 1.29 10.54
CA ALA A 14 -13.69 1.05 11.46
C ALA A 14 -13.55 1.88 12.74
N SER A 15 -12.33 2.03 13.26
CA SER A 15 -12.04 2.85 14.44
C SER A 15 -12.32 4.33 14.19
N VAL A 16 -11.89 4.88 13.04
CA VAL A 16 -12.21 6.26 12.65
C VAL A 16 -13.72 6.47 12.53
N ALA A 17 -14.43 5.54 11.89
CA ALA A 17 -15.89 5.61 11.73
C ALA A 17 -16.60 5.58 13.09
N PHE A 18 -16.19 4.68 13.99
CA PHE A 18 -16.72 4.61 15.35
C PHE A 18 -16.49 5.93 16.10
N LEU A 19 -15.28 6.48 16.06
CA LEU A 19 -14.97 7.75 16.73
C LEU A 19 -15.80 8.90 16.16
N LEU A 20 -16.00 8.97 14.83
CA LEU A 20 -16.87 9.96 14.21
C LEU A 20 -18.33 9.82 14.67
N ILE A 21 -18.86 8.60 14.75
CA ILE A 21 -20.21 8.35 15.25
C ILE A 21 -20.32 8.79 16.71
N THR A 22 -19.35 8.46 17.55
CA THR A 22 -19.34 8.92 18.95
C THR A 22 -19.25 10.44 19.06
N PHE A 23 -18.50 11.11 18.18
CA PHE A 23 -18.44 12.56 18.12
C PHE A 23 -19.80 13.17 17.77
N LEU A 24 -20.47 12.61 16.76
CA LEU A 24 -21.79 13.05 16.32
C LEU A 24 -22.84 12.86 17.42
N MET A 25 -22.86 11.69 18.07
CA MET A 25 -23.73 11.42 19.22
C MET A 25 -23.46 12.43 20.34
N LEU A 26 -22.20 12.67 20.67
CA LEU A 26 -21.84 13.62 21.72
C LEU A 26 -22.06 15.09 21.30
N THR A 27 -22.29 15.38 20.02
CA THR A 27 -22.57 16.75 19.55
C THR A 27 -24.06 17.02 19.45
N PHE A 28 -24.83 16.08 18.87
CA PHE A 28 -26.25 16.27 18.56
C PHE A 28 -27.20 15.72 19.63
N ASN A 29 -26.77 14.75 20.44
CA ASN A 29 -27.62 14.19 21.49
C ASN A 29 -27.34 14.90 22.83
N GLU A 30 -28.18 15.88 23.16
CA GLU A 30 -28.15 16.57 24.47
C GLU A 30 -28.89 15.81 25.57
N GLU A 31 -29.89 14.99 25.22
CA GLU A 31 -30.79 14.37 26.19
C GLU A 31 -30.52 12.88 26.45
N SER A 32 -29.97 12.13 25.47
CA SER A 32 -29.85 10.66 25.58
C SER A 32 -28.61 10.17 26.34
N ILE A 33 -27.69 11.07 26.63
CA ILE A 33 -26.43 10.76 27.32
C ILE A 33 -26.42 11.60 28.59
N GLU A 34 -26.73 10.98 29.74
CA GLU A 34 -26.66 11.56 31.09
C GLU A 34 -25.20 11.85 31.49
N ILE A 35 -24.54 12.75 30.77
CA ILE A 35 -23.20 13.22 31.07
C ILE A 35 -23.29 14.72 31.37
N SER A 36 -22.70 15.13 32.49
CA SER A 36 -22.58 16.54 32.85
C SER A 36 -22.01 17.37 31.70
N LYS A 37 -22.57 18.56 31.44
CA LYS A 37 -22.12 19.47 30.38
C LYS A 37 -20.59 19.71 30.42
N ALA A 38 -20.00 19.80 31.61
CA ALA A 38 -18.56 19.95 31.80
C ALA A 38 -17.75 18.74 31.30
N HIS A 39 -18.24 17.52 31.53
CA HIS A 39 -17.62 16.29 31.00
C HIS A 39 -17.77 16.19 29.49
N LYS A 40 -18.91 16.62 28.95
CA LYS A 40 -19.19 16.64 27.51
C LYS A 40 -18.22 17.56 26.77
N GLU A 41 -17.96 18.77 27.28
CA GLU A 41 -17.00 19.69 26.65
C GLU A 41 -15.55 19.24 26.79
N ASN A 42 -15.17 18.73 27.97
CA ASN A 42 -13.81 18.23 28.18
C ASN A 42 -13.51 16.97 27.35
N GLY A 43 -14.53 16.13 27.10
CA GLY A 43 -14.41 14.93 26.28
C GLY A 43 -14.28 15.20 24.77
N LYS A 44 -14.77 16.34 24.26
CA LYS A 44 -14.70 16.67 22.82
C LYS A 44 -13.27 16.87 22.33
N LYS A 45 -12.43 17.56 23.10
CA LYS A 45 -11.03 17.86 22.74
C LYS A 45 -10.18 16.60 22.47
N PRO A 46 -10.09 15.63 23.40
CA PRO A 46 -9.32 14.41 23.16
C PRO A 46 -9.94 13.54 22.07
N LEU A 47 -11.27 13.58 21.90
CA LEU A 47 -11.96 12.82 20.86
C LEU A 47 -11.61 13.33 19.46
N ILE A 48 -11.63 14.65 19.24
CA ILE A 48 -11.20 15.26 17.97
C ILE A 48 -9.73 14.94 17.67
N LEU A 49 -8.86 15.05 18.67
CA LEU A 49 -7.45 14.72 18.53
C LEU A 49 -7.25 13.25 18.12
N SER A 50 -8.02 12.34 18.73
CA SER A 50 -7.99 10.92 18.41
C SER A 50 -8.43 10.66 16.95
N ILE A 51 -9.52 11.29 16.50
CA ILE A 51 -9.99 11.18 15.11
C ILE A 51 -8.90 11.64 14.14
N LEU A 52 -8.25 12.77 14.40
CA LEU A 52 -7.17 13.28 13.56
C LEU A 52 -5.98 12.33 13.50
N LEU A 53 -5.59 11.76 14.65
CA LEU A 53 -4.49 10.80 14.74
C LEU A 53 -4.77 9.55 13.89
N TYR A 54 -5.94 8.92 14.09
CA TYR A 54 -6.32 7.72 13.34
C TYR A 54 -6.51 8.02 11.85
N ALA A 55 -7.04 9.19 11.47
CA ALA A 55 -7.12 9.59 10.07
C ALA A 55 -5.74 9.74 9.41
N ALA A 56 -4.75 10.30 10.13
CA ALA A 56 -3.38 10.40 9.63
C ALA A 56 -2.72 9.03 9.45
N ILE A 57 -2.93 8.10 10.40
CA ILE A 57 -2.46 6.71 10.31
C ILE A 57 -3.08 6.01 9.10
N LEU A 58 -4.39 6.15 8.89
CA LEU A 58 -5.10 5.58 7.75
C LEU A 58 -4.48 6.05 6.43
N LEU A 59 -4.20 7.35 6.33
CA LEU A 59 -3.58 7.96 5.15
C LEU A 59 -2.19 7.36 4.90
N LEU A 60 -1.36 7.25 5.94
CA LEU A 60 -0.03 6.60 5.85
C LEU A 60 -0.14 5.14 5.40
N LEU A 61 -1.12 4.37 5.89
CA LEU A 61 -1.34 2.98 5.47
C LEU A 61 -1.71 2.90 3.98
N PHE A 62 -2.53 3.82 3.48
CA PHE A 62 -2.85 3.90 2.05
C PHE A 62 -1.64 4.30 1.20
N ILE A 63 -0.84 5.27 1.63
CA ILE A 63 0.43 5.62 0.97
C ILE A 63 1.36 4.41 0.93
N TYR A 64 1.53 3.72 2.05
CA TYR A 64 2.37 2.52 2.14
C TYR A 64 1.88 1.42 1.20
N LYS A 65 0.56 1.19 1.16
CA LYS A 65 -0.07 0.25 0.23
C LYS A 65 0.21 0.61 -1.23
N ALA A 66 0.07 1.88 -1.60
CA ALA A 66 0.35 2.37 -2.94
C ALA A 66 1.84 2.22 -3.30
N TYR A 67 2.75 2.59 -2.39
CA TYR A 67 4.19 2.45 -2.58
C TYR A 67 4.60 1.00 -2.78
N LYS A 68 4.12 0.08 -1.93
CA LYS A 68 4.41 -1.36 -2.05
C LYS A 68 3.88 -1.94 -3.36
N SER A 69 2.70 -1.49 -3.80
CA SER A 69 2.14 -1.88 -5.10
C SER A 69 3.03 -1.42 -6.26
N LYS A 70 3.45 -0.14 -6.27
CA LYS A 70 4.36 0.41 -7.28
C LYS A 70 5.71 -0.32 -7.30
N ARG A 71 6.30 -0.62 -6.13
CA ARG A 71 7.55 -1.40 -6.04
C ARG A 71 7.39 -2.82 -6.61
N LYS A 72 6.26 -3.48 -6.35
CA LYS A 72 5.98 -4.81 -6.93
C LYS A 72 5.85 -4.73 -8.45
N LEU A 73 5.20 -3.69 -8.96
CA LEU A 73 5.09 -3.42 -10.40
C LEU A 73 6.48 -3.22 -11.01
N TYR A 74 7.27 -2.31 -10.45
CA TYR A 74 8.64 -2.03 -10.91
C TYR A 74 9.51 -3.29 -10.93
N ASN A 75 9.49 -4.10 -9.86
CA ASN A 75 10.25 -5.35 -9.83
C ASN A 75 9.77 -6.37 -10.88
N LYS A 76 8.47 -6.41 -11.18
CA LYS A 76 7.91 -7.34 -12.18
C LYS A 76 8.33 -6.96 -13.61
N TYR A 77 8.41 -5.66 -13.93
CA TYR A 77 8.73 -5.18 -15.28
C TYR A 77 10.22 -4.96 -15.52
N PHE A 78 10.98 -4.49 -14.53
CA PHE A 78 12.38 -4.09 -14.71
C PHE A 78 13.40 -5.11 -14.15
N PHE A 79 13.03 -5.92 -13.17
CA PHE A 79 13.94 -6.88 -12.52
C PHE A 79 13.80 -8.33 -13.02
N LYS A 80 12.81 -8.65 -13.85
CA LYS A 80 12.68 -9.95 -14.55
C LYS A 80 13.68 -10.11 -15.71
N LYS A 81 14.88 -9.54 -15.61
CA LYS A 81 16.01 -9.82 -16.51
C LYS A 81 16.83 -11.06 -16.12
N LYS A 82 16.46 -11.79 -15.06
CA LYS A 82 17.12 -13.06 -14.70
C LYS A 82 16.59 -14.29 -15.44
N ASP A 83 15.39 -14.20 -16.01
CA ASP A 83 14.85 -15.20 -16.94
C ASP A 83 14.86 -14.65 -18.38
N SER A 84 15.83 -13.79 -18.73
CA SER A 84 16.19 -13.69 -20.14
C SER A 84 16.51 -15.11 -20.61
N PRO A 85 15.99 -15.59 -21.74
CA PRO A 85 16.28 -16.94 -22.21
C PRO A 85 17.78 -17.12 -22.11
N LYS A 86 18.21 -18.19 -21.40
CA LYS A 86 19.60 -18.64 -21.46
C LYS A 86 19.95 -18.58 -22.93
N TYR A 87 20.88 -17.72 -23.32
CA TYR A 87 21.52 -17.86 -24.61
C TYR A 87 22.03 -19.29 -24.60
N VAL A 88 21.34 -20.15 -25.34
CA VAL A 88 21.81 -21.51 -25.56
C VAL A 88 23.07 -21.28 -26.37
N GLN A 89 24.22 -21.34 -25.71
CA GLN A 89 25.47 -21.57 -26.40
C GLN A 89 25.29 -22.95 -27.04
N LEU A 90 24.84 -22.93 -28.30
CA LEU A 90 24.98 -24.08 -29.16
C LEU A 90 26.45 -24.48 -29.09
N PRO A 91 26.78 -25.75 -28.83
CA PRO A 91 28.16 -26.18 -28.79
C PRO A 91 28.75 -25.86 -30.17
N SER A 92 29.60 -24.83 -30.23
CA SER A 92 30.36 -24.53 -31.42
C SER A 92 31.39 -25.64 -31.55
N THR A 93 31.02 -26.73 -32.23
CA THR A 93 31.99 -27.39 -33.10
C THR A 93 32.55 -26.30 -34.00
N TYR A 94 33.88 -26.25 -34.12
CA TYR A 94 34.69 -25.23 -34.78
C TYR A 94 35.24 -24.15 -33.83
N TYR A 95 36.45 -24.44 -33.35
CA TYR A 95 37.49 -23.45 -33.12
C TYR A 95 37.62 -22.56 -34.36
N SER A 96 37.23 -21.30 -34.27
CA SER A 96 37.77 -20.23 -35.12
C SER A 96 37.98 -19.02 -34.23
N SER A 97 39.25 -18.78 -33.91
CA SER A 97 39.74 -17.51 -33.37
C SER A 97 39.65 -16.45 -34.46
N ASN A 98 39.02 -15.32 -34.16
CA ASN A 98 38.74 -14.16 -35.01
C ASN A 98 37.49 -14.32 -35.89
N ASP A 99 36.40 -13.64 -35.51
CA ASP A 99 35.98 -12.42 -36.20
C ASP A 99 34.70 -11.85 -35.58
N GLU A 100 34.59 -10.53 -35.67
CA GLU A 100 33.55 -9.65 -35.15
C GLU A 100 32.18 -9.89 -35.82
N CYS A 101 31.10 -9.62 -35.07
CA CYS A 101 29.72 -9.41 -35.54
C CYS A 101 29.07 -10.64 -36.23
N GLU A 102 27.84 -11.03 -35.90
CA GLU A 102 26.65 -10.29 -36.26
C GLU A 102 25.47 -10.72 -35.36
N GLN A 103 24.85 -9.74 -34.69
CA GLN A 103 23.55 -9.90 -34.06
C GLN A 103 22.48 -9.98 -35.15
N TYR A 104 22.09 -11.17 -35.56
CA TYR A 104 20.88 -11.36 -36.36
C TYR A 104 19.65 -11.24 -35.45
N GLU A 105 19.02 -10.07 -35.47
CA GLU A 105 17.64 -9.90 -35.02
C GLU A 105 16.72 -10.69 -35.96
N LEU A 106 16.32 -11.90 -35.55
CA LEU A 106 15.23 -12.63 -36.19
C LEU A 106 13.90 -11.98 -35.82
N ASN A 107 13.63 -10.87 -36.50
CA ASN A 107 12.31 -10.28 -36.63
C ASN A 107 11.55 -11.05 -37.73
N LYS A 108 10.33 -11.49 -37.41
CA LYS A 108 9.35 -12.24 -38.25
C LYS A 108 9.44 -13.77 -38.21
N ILE A 109 8.53 -14.39 -37.45
CA ILE A 109 7.49 -15.29 -37.98
C ILE A 109 6.18 -14.94 -37.26
#